data_AF-T1IK32-F1
#
_entry.id   AF-T1IK32-F1
#
_cell.length_a   1.000
_cell.length_b   1.000
_cell.length_c   1.000
_cell.angle_alpha   90.00
_cell.angle_beta   90.00
_cell.angle_gamma   90.00
#
_symmetry.space_group_name_H-M   'P 1'
#
loop_
_entity.id
_entity.type
_entity.pdbx_description
1 polymer ?
#
loop_
_entity_poly.entity_id
_entity_poly.type
_entity_poly.pdbx_seq_one_letter_code
_entity_poly.pdbx_strand_id
1 'polypeptide(L)'
;ETGNPTYNLCLHNRDWLGGEFITDQIVKSVESSKRTIIVLTDNFLKSKWSRLEFDVAYQQGLKDQVRRVMVIIPDEVPDLSQIDPEFKTFITLTTYIEANKPHFWRKLRASMPRTKNMCKPSTTKRSVHLNFDVSQQLHREDIATSSFSC
;
A
#
# COMPACT_ATOMS: atom_id res chain seq x y z
N GLU A 1 -7.57 -10.62 3.06
CA GLU A 1 -8.94 -11.01 2.65
C GLU A 1 -8.90 -11.62 1.25
N THR A 2 -9.73 -12.65 1.01
CA THR A 2 -9.66 -13.73 -0.01
C THR A 2 -9.80 -13.31 -1.48
N GLY A 3 -9.32 -12.12 -1.86
CA GLY A 3 -9.30 -11.64 -3.25
C GLY A 3 -8.10 -12.16 -4.05
N ASN A 4 -8.22 -12.17 -5.38
CA ASN A 4 -7.10 -12.36 -6.29
C ASN A 4 -6.79 -11.02 -6.98
N PRO A 5 -5.64 -10.38 -6.71
CA PRO A 5 -4.55 -10.77 -5.81
C PRO A 5 -4.89 -10.59 -4.31
N THR A 6 -4.21 -11.36 -3.45
CA THR A 6 -4.45 -11.35 -2.00
C THR A 6 -3.78 -10.16 -1.33
N TYR A 7 -4.55 -9.33 -0.64
CA TYR A 7 -4.06 -8.23 0.18
C TYR A 7 -4.31 -8.50 1.66
N ASN A 8 -3.32 -8.16 2.49
CA ASN A 8 -3.49 -8.02 3.93
C ASN A 8 -3.87 -6.57 4.21
N LEU A 9 -4.99 -6.38 4.89
CA LEU A 9 -5.51 -5.07 5.28
C LEU A 9 -5.26 -4.87 6.77
N CYS A 10 -4.99 -3.64 7.17
CA CYS A 10 -4.96 -3.23 8.58
C CYS A 10 -6.19 -2.34 8.82
N LEU A 11 -7.03 -2.72 9.78
CA LEU A 11 -8.24 -1.99 10.17
C LEU A 11 -8.23 -1.71 11.66
N HIS A 12 -8.50 -0.46 12.05
CA HIS A 12 -8.44 -0.01 13.44
C HIS A 12 -9.41 -0.76 14.38
N ASN A 13 -10.49 -1.35 13.88
CA ASN A 13 -11.51 -2.03 14.69
C ASN A 13 -11.24 -3.53 14.84
N ARG A 14 -10.32 -4.09 14.05
CA ARG A 14 -10.03 -5.52 14.01
C ARG A 14 -8.63 -5.83 14.52
N ASP A 15 -7.65 -5.03 14.11
CA ASP A 15 -6.23 -5.38 14.25
C ASP A 15 -5.56 -4.64 15.43
N TRP A 16 -6.25 -3.68 16.04
CA TRP A 16 -5.76 -2.89 17.16
C TRP A 16 -6.01 -3.58 18.50
N LEU A 17 -5.03 -3.51 19.40
CA LEU A 17 -5.08 -4.08 20.73
C LEU A 17 -5.76 -3.10 21.70
N GLY A 18 -6.68 -3.61 22.54
CA GLY A 18 -7.26 -2.81 23.62
C GLY A 18 -6.23 -2.49 24.70
N GLY A 19 -6.22 -1.25 25.19
CA GLY A 19 -5.34 -0.80 26.28
C GLY A 19 -4.09 -0.03 25.83
N GLU A 20 -3.77 -0.03 24.53
CA GLU A 20 -2.68 0.76 23.95
C GLU A 20 -3.17 2.16 23.51
N PHE A 21 -2.23 3.10 23.35
CA PHE A 21 -2.55 4.41 22.82
C PHE A 21 -2.91 4.36 21.33
N ILE A 22 -4.03 5.00 20.98
CA ILE A 22 -4.51 5.12 19.58
C ILE A 22 -3.44 5.75 18.69
N THR A 23 -2.73 6.76 19.17
CA THR A 23 -1.65 7.44 18.43
C THR A 23 -0.55 6.46 18.02
N ASP A 24 -0.12 5.60 18.93
CA ASP A 24 0.97 4.66 18.70
C ASP A 24 0.52 3.56 17.74
N GLN A 25 -0.75 3.15 17.84
CA GLN A 25 -1.33 2.19 16.92
C GLN A 25 -1.48 2.73 15.51
N ILE A 26 -1.83 4.01 15.35
CA ILE A 26 -1.84 4.69 14.04
C ILE A 26 -0.44 4.64 13.43
N VAL A 27 0.59 5.06 14.19
CA VAL A 27 1.98 5.07 13.72
C VAL A 27 2.44 3.67 13.30
N LYS A 28 2.29 2.68 14.18
CA LYS A 28 2.65 1.27 13.90
C LYS A 28 1.91 0.72 12.66
N SER A 29 0.63 1.04 12.53
CA SER A 29 -0.21 0.56 11.40
C SER A 29 0.22 1.17 10.08
N VAL A 30 0.53 2.47 10.07
CA VAL A 30 0.99 3.18 8.87
C VAL A 30 2.38 2.73 8.45
N GLU A 31 3.31 2.61 9.38
CA GLU A 31 4.69 2.18 9.10
C GLU A 31 4.71 0.78 8.47
N SER A 32 3.96 -0.17 9.05
CA SER A 32 3.86 -1.55 8.56
C SER A 32 3.08 -1.71 7.23
N SER A 33 2.24 -0.74 6.86
CA SER A 33 1.38 -0.82 5.67
C SER A 33 2.05 -0.28 4.41
N LYS A 34 2.15 -1.05 3.33
CA LYS A 34 2.76 -0.58 2.06
C LYS A 34 2.01 0.55 1.36
N ARG A 35 0.73 0.74 1.68
CA ARG A 35 -0.17 1.71 1.09
C ARG A 35 -1.21 2.08 2.14
N THR A 36 -1.48 3.37 2.31
CA THR A 36 -2.56 3.88 3.17
C THR A 36 -3.67 4.41 2.25
N ILE A 37 -4.87 3.84 2.39
CA ILE A 37 -6.05 4.24 1.61
C ILE A 37 -6.93 5.09 2.51
N ILE A 38 -7.24 6.30 2.05
CA ILE A 38 -8.07 7.26 2.75
C ILE A 38 -9.37 7.40 1.98
N VAL A 39 -10.49 7.12 2.63
CA VAL A 39 -11.82 7.36 2.05
C VAL A 39 -12.31 8.72 2.52
N LEU A 40 -12.36 9.66 1.58
CA LEU A 40 -12.66 11.07 1.85
C LEU A 40 -14.16 11.26 2.11
N THR A 41 -14.57 11.05 3.36
CA THR A 41 -15.95 11.24 3.85
C THR A 41 -16.00 12.39 4.84
N ASP A 42 -17.20 12.94 5.09
CA ASP A 42 -17.39 13.94 6.16
C ASP A 42 -16.90 13.46 7.53
N ASN A 43 -17.07 12.16 7.82
CA ASN A 43 -16.62 11.56 9.07
C ASN A 43 -15.09 11.53 9.16
N PHE A 44 -14.40 11.29 8.04
CA PHE A 44 -12.94 11.37 7.98
C PHE A 44 -12.47 12.80 8.26
N LEU A 45 -13.13 13.80 7.68
CA LEU A 45 -12.74 15.20 7.86
C LEU A 45 -12.97 15.74 9.29
N LYS A 46 -14.01 15.24 9.98
CA LYS A 46 -14.34 15.65 11.36
C LYS A 46 -13.54 14.89 12.42
N SER A 47 -12.90 13.79 12.06
CA SER A 47 -12.19 12.91 13.00
C SER A 47 -10.82 13.48 13.36
N LYS A 48 -10.55 13.59 14.67
CA LYS A 48 -9.23 14.00 15.19
C LYS A 48 -8.11 13.05 14.77
N TRP A 49 -8.43 11.76 14.63
CA TRP A 49 -7.45 10.73 14.29
C TRP A 49 -7.09 10.73 12.80
N SER A 50 -8.01 11.17 11.95
CA SER A 50 -7.84 11.15 10.49
C SER A 50 -6.76 12.11 10.01
N ARG A 51 -6.62 13.28 10.64
CA ARG A 51 -5.51 14.20 10.34
C ARG A 51 -4.17 13.59 10.73
N LEU A 52 -4.06 13.03 11.93
CA LEU A 52 -2.84 12.38 12.40
C LEU A 52 -2.44 11.20 11.48
N GLU A 53 -3.40 10.34 11.13
CA GLU A 53 -3.17 9.22 10.22
C GLU A 53 -2.67 9.68 8.85
N PHE A 54 -3.28 10.74 8.29
CA PHE A 54 -2.81 11.35 7.05
C PHE A 54 -1.37 11.86 7.16
N ASP A 55 -1.08 12.65 8.20
CA ASP A 55 0.23 13.28 8.37
C ASP A 55 1.33 12.22 8.51
N VAL A 56 1.10 11.20 9.33
CA VAL A 56 2.04 10.08 9.50
C VAL A 56 2.22 9.32 8.18
N ALA A 57 1.15 9.05 7.44
CA ALA A 57 1.23 8.33 6.17
C ALA A 57 1.93 9.14 5.07
N TYR A 58 1.70 10.45 5.04
CA TYR A 58 2.37 11.37 4.14
C TYR A 58 3.86 11.44 4.44
N GLN A 59 4.23 11.65 5.70
CA GLN A 59 5.63 11.65 6.15
C GLN A 59 6.32 10.31 5.86
N GLN A 60 5.64 9.19 6.09
CA GLN A 60 6.19 7.87 5.76
C GLN A 60 6.42 7.72 4.25
N GLY A 61 5.51 8.23 3.41
CA GLY A 61 5.70 8.27 1.97
C GLY A 61 6.93 9.08 1.53
N LEU A 62 7.18 10.21 2.19
CA LEU A 62 8.39 11.01 1.95
C LEU A 62 9.66 10.27 2.37
N LYS A 63 9.66 9.63 3.55
CA LYS A 63 10.79 8.82 4.05
C LYS A 63 11.12 7.66 3.10
N ASP A 64 10.10 6.94 2.65
CA ASP A 64 10.25 5.81 1.75
C ASP A 64 10.53 6.24 0.29
N GLN A 65 10.43 7.54 -0.02
CA GLN A 65 10.48 8.09 -1.39
C GLN A 65 9.48 7.43 -2.35
N VAL A 66 8.33 6.99 -1.84
CA VAL A 66 7.26 6.36 -2.64
C VAL A 66 5.89 6.92 -2.26
N ARG A 67 4.98 6.95 -3.23
CA ARG A 67 3.59 7.38 -2.99
C ARG A 67 2.82 6.30 -2.22
N ARG A 68 2.82 6.39 -0.89
CA ARG A 68 2.09 5.47 0.01
C ARG A 68 0.62 5.85 0.18
N VAL A 69 0.29 7.14 0.13
CA VAL A 69 -1.06 7.64 0.36
C VAL A 69 -1.90 7.58 -0.92
N MET A 70 -3.15 7.15 -0.79
CA MET A 70 -4.15 7.17 -1.85
C MET A 70 -5.48 7.67 -1.30
N VAL A 71 -6.08 8.64 -1.97
CA VAL A 71 -7.40 9.16 -1.59
C VAL A 71 -8.47 8.55 -2.49
N ILE A 72 -9.56 8.09 -1.90
CA ILE A 72 -10.78 7.66 -2.59
C ILE A 72 -11.84 8.70 -2.31
N ILE A 73 -12.39 9.28 -3.37
CA ILE A 73 -13.48 10.25 -3.30
C ILE A 73 -14.78 9.48 -3.54
N PRO A 74 -15.69 9.39 -2.56
CA PRO A 74 -17.01 8.78 -2.74
C PRO A 74 -17.89 9.62 -3.66
N ASP A 75 -19.08 9.13 -4.00
CA ASP A 75 -19.98 9.80 -4.94
C ASP A 75 -20.44 11.17 -4.44
N GLU A 76 -20.65 11.29 -3.13
CA GLU A 76 -20.89 12.56 -2.45
C GLU A 76 -19.56 13.13 -1.98
N VAL A 77 -19.05 14.12 -2.72
CA VAL A 77 -17.82 14.83 -2.33
C VAL A 77 -18.11 15.62 -1.06
N PRO A 78 -17.33 15.43 0.02
CA PRO A 78 -17.56 16.16 1.24
C PRO A 78 -17.24 17.64 1.08
N ASP A 79 -17.88 18.48 1.90
CA ASP A 79 -17.64 19.91 1.86
C ASP A 79 -16.26 20.25 2.43
N LEU A 80 -15.34 20.64 1.53
CA LEU A 80 -13.98 21.01 1.89
C LEU A 80 -13.87 22.47 2.40
N SER A 81 -14.98 23.20 2.55
CA SER A 81 -14.97 24.60 3.01
C SER A 81 -14.62 24.75 4.49
N GLN A 82 -15.04 23.78 5.31
CA GLN A 82 -14.85 23.79 6.76
C GLN A 82 -13.54 23.15 7.22
N ILE A 83 -12.73 22.70 6.27
CA ILE A 83 -11.45 22.06 6.56
C ILE A 83 -10.36 23.12 6.62
N ASP A 84 -9.41 22.91 7.52
CA ASP A 84 -8.15 23.65 7.56
C ASP A 84 -7.49 23.77 6.16
N PRO A 85 -7.07 24.99 5.73
CA PRO A 85 -6.50 25.22 4.41
C PRO A 85 -5.26 24.36 4.09
N GLU A 86 -4.45 24.06 5.11
CA GLU A 86 -3.29 23.19 4.96
C GLU A 86 -3.73 21.77 4.61
N PHE A 87 -4.71 21.24 5.34
CA PHE A 87 -5.23 19.89 5.07
C PHE A 87 -5.89 19.80 3.70
N LYS A 88 -6.63 20.83 3.31
CA LYS A 88 -7.24 20.93 1.97
C LYS A 88 -6.18 20.89 0.87
N THR A 89 -5.07 21.59 1.06
CA THR A 89 -3.94 21.59 0.12
C THR A 89 -3.34 20.20 0.01
N PHE A 90 -3.11 19.52 1.14
CA PHE A 90 -2.61 18.16 1.16
C PHE A 90 -3.51 17.16 0.43
N ILE A 91 -4.82 17.21 0.68
CA ILE A 91 -5.79 16.34 -0.01
C ILE A 91 -5.77 16.60 -1.51
N THR A 92 -5.73 17.88 -1.92
CA THR A 92 -5.73 18.29 -3.34
C THR A 92 -4.46 17.87 -4.07
N LEU A 93 -3.29 17.92 -3.41
CA LEU A 93 -2.01 17.51 -3.98
C LEU A 93 -1.83 15.98 -4.03
N THR A 94 -2.63 15.22 -3.29
CA THR A 94 -2.53 13.77 -3.23
C THR A 94 -3.26 13.11 -4.40
N THR A 95 -2.71 12.02 -4.92
CA THR A 95 -3.36 11.25 -5.99
C THR A 95 -4.67 10.65 -5.52
N TYR A 96 -5.77 10.96 -6.22
CA TYR A 96 -7.11 10.49 -5.88
C TYR A 96 -7.74 9.56 -6.95
N ILE A 97 -8.73 8.78 -6.50
CA ILE A 97 -9.58 7.94 -7.33
C ILE A 97 -11.03 8.22 -6.94
N GLU A 98 -11.85 8.63 -7.91
CA GLU A 98 -13.29 8.80 -7.72
C GLU A 98 -14.01 7.45 -7.81
N ALA A 99 -14.88 7.16 -6.85
CA ALA A 99 -15.66 5.93 -6.78
C ALA A 99 -16.72 5.84 -7.89
N ASN A 100 -17.33 6.98 -8.25
CA ASN A 100 -18.39 7.08 -9.26
C ASN A 100 -17.91 6.83 -10.70
N LYS A 101 -16.60 6.78 -10.95
CA LYS A 101 -16.07 6.65 -12.32
C LYS A 101 -16.07 5.20 -12.79
N PRO A 102 -16.35 4.95 -14.09
CA PRO A 102 -16.21 3.61 -14.64
C PRO A 102 -14.80 3.10 -14.44
N HIS A 103 -14.66 1.79 -14.21
CA HIS A 103 -13.39 1.12 -13.95
C HIS A 103 -12.69 1.50 -12.63
N PHE A 104 -13.40 2.07 -11.65
CA PHE A 104 -12.90 2.30 -10.28
C PHE A 104 -12.01 1.17 -9.77
N TRP A 105 -12.54 -0.06 -9.72
CA TRP A 105 -11.82 -1.24 -9.22
C TRP A 105 -10.56 -1.61 -10.02
N ARG A 106 -10.53 -1.31 -11.32
CA ARG A 106 -9.36 -1.53 -12.16
C ARG A 106 -8.26 -0.52 -11.84
N LYS A 107 -8.63 0.77 -11.69
CA LYS A 107 -7.70 1.85 -11.33
C LYS A 107 -7.17 1.67 -9.90
N LEU A 108 -8.04 1.29 -8.96
CA LEU A 108 -7.68 0.97 -7.59
C LEU A 108 -6.66 -0.17 -7.54
N ARG A 109 -6.97 -1.33 -8.12
CA ARG A 109 -6.05 -2.48 -8.15
C ARG A 109 -4.73 -2.18 -8.84
N ALA A 110 -4.74 -1.45 -9.95
CA ALA A 110 -3.52 -1.05 -10.66
C ALA A 110 -2.60 -0.16 -9.81
N SER A 111 -3.18 0.56 -8.85
CA SER A 111 -2.46 1.46 -7.97
C SER A 111 -2.07 0.81 -6.63
N MET A 112 -2.50 -0.43 -6.36
CA MET A 112 -2.09 -1.18 -5.17
C MET A 112 -0.69 -1.81 -5.34
N PRO A 113 0.05 -2.08 -4.25
CA PRO A 113 1.33 -2.76 -4.33
C PRO A 113 1.22 -4.08 -5.09
N ARG A 114 2.16 -4.38 -5.99
CA ARG A 114 2.18 -5.67 -6.68
C ARG A 114 2.45 -6.77 -5.67
N THR A 115 1.56 -7.77 -5.61
CA THR A 115 1.77 -8.97 -4.80
C THR A 115 2.80 -9.85 -5.50
N LYS A 116 3.85 -10.30 -4.79
CA LYS A 116 4.91 -11.16 -5.33
C LYS A 116 4.41 -12.52 -5.87
N ASN A 117 3.16 -12.89 -5.60
CA ASN A 117 2.57 -14.18 -5.97
C ASN A 117 2.12 -14.31 -7.44
N MET A 118 2.41 -13.34 -8.32
CA MET A 118 2.05 -13.41 -9.75
C MET A 118 3.20 -13.70 -10.72
N CYS A 119 4.43 -13.87 -10.24
CA CYS A 119 5.52 -14.37 -11.08
C CYS A 119 5.78 -15.86 -10.81
N LYS A 120 4.84 -16.73 -11.19
CA LYS A 120 5.25 -18.07 -11.63
C LYS A 120 5.43 -17.98 -13.15
N PRO A 121 6.65 -18.03 -13.70
CA PRO A 121 6.80 -18.22 -15.12
C PRO A 121 6.15 -19.57 -15.46
N SER A 122 5.05 -19.56 -16.21
CA SER A 122 4.48 -20.77 -16.78
C SER A 122 5.50 -21.35 -17.75
N THR A 123 6.21 -22.39 -17.32
CA THR A 123 7.05 -23.17 -18.23
C THR A 123 6.13 -23.99 -19.12
N THR A 124 6.06 -23.67 -20.41
CA THR A 124 5.88 -24.66 -21.48
C THR A 124 6.74 -24.20 -22.66
N LYS A 125 7.78 -24.99 -22.93
CA LYS A 125 8.81 -24.73 -23.95
C LYS A 125 8.24 -24.87 -25.36
N ARG A 126 8.66 -23.99 -26.28
CA ARG A 126 9.04 -24.41 -27.65
C ARG A 126 10.49 -23.99 -27.87
N SER A 127 11.36 -24.98 -27.94
CA SER A 127 12.76 -24.83 -28.31
C SER A 127 12.85 -24.43 -29.79
N VAL A 128 13.47 -23.28 -30.07
CA VAL A 128 14.13 -23.06 -31.36
C VAL A 128 15.62 -23.26 -31.08
N HIS A 129 16.19 -24.29 -31.69
CA HIS A 129 17.60 -24.61 -31.65
C HIS A 129 18.41 -23.43 -32.18
N LEU A 130 19.35 -22.92 -31.38
CA LEU A 130 20.59 -22.32 -31.89
C LEU A 130 21.72 -22.88 -31.03
N ASN A 131 22.49 -23.76 -31.65
CA ASN A 131 23.68 -24.35 -31.06
C ASN A 131 24.72 -23.26 -30.85
N PHE A 132 25.24 -23.13 -29.63
CA PHE A 132 26.61 -22.67 -29.43
C PHE A 132 27.15 -23.32 -28.16
N ASP A 133 28.08 -24.24 -28.38
CA ASP A 133 28.77 -25.06 -27.39
C ASP A 133 30.06 -24.35 -26.99
N VAL A 134 30.25 -23.99 -25.71
CA VAL A 134 31.56 -23.93 -25.05
C VAL A 134 31.36 -24.10 -23.52
N SER A 135 31.52 -25.34 -23.06
CA SER A 135 32.38 -25.81 -21.95
C SER A 135 32.63 -24.99 -20.66
N GLN A 136 32.52 -25.74 -19.54
CA GLN A 136 33.29 -25.69 -18.26
C GLN A 136 32.91 -24.64 -17.20
N GLN A 137 32.99 -24.89 -15.87
CA GLN A 137 32.99 -26.06 -14.98
C GLN A 137 32.99 -25.53 -13.53
N LEU A 138 32.30 -26.21 -12.59
CA LEU A 138 32.51 -26.21 -11.11
C LEU A 138 32.33 -24.85 -10.37
N HIS A 139 31.88 -24.74 -9.12
CA HIS A 139 32.05 -25.58 -7.94
C HIS A 139 30.90 -25.32 -6.93
N ARG A 140 30.64 -26.33 -6.11
CA ARG A 140 29.79 -26.33 -4.91
C ARG A 140 30.61 -25.85 -3.71
N GLU A 141 29.96 -25.21 -2.73
CA GLU A 141 30.23 -25.15 -1.26
C GLU A 141 29.46 -23.92 -0.72
N ASP A 142 28.49 -23.98 0.19
CA ASP A 142 28.36 -24.51 1.56
C ASP A 142 28.33 -23.38 2.60
N ILE A 143 27.22 -23.37 3.35
CA ILE A 143 27.08 -23.16 4.80
C ILE A 143 27.69 -21.90 5.43
N ALA A 144 26.84 -21.04 6.00
CA ALA A 144 26.99 -20.53 7.38
C ALA A 144 25.84 -19.57 7.77
N THR A 145 25.07 -20.01 8.78
CA THR A 145 24.72 -19.25 10.00
C THR A 145 24.74 -17.72 9.97
N SER A 146 23.62 -17.11 10.38
CA SER A 146 23.50 -16.40 11.66
C SER A 146 22.14 -15.66 11.67
N SER A 147 21.30 -15.97 12.63
CA SER A 147 20.98 -15.08 13.76
C SER A 147 20.03 -13.91 13.44
N PHE A 148 18.90 -13.96 14.16
CA PHE A 148 18.16 -12.84 14.73
C PHE A 148 17.41 -11.86 13.82
N SER A 149 16.09 -11.87 14.07
CA SER A 149 15.26 -10.71 14.41
C SER A 149 14.94 -9.69 13.30
N CYS A 150 13.78 -9.88 12.67
CA CYS A 150 12.56 -9.06 12.88
C CYS A 150 11.42 -9.70 12.09
#